data_AF-A0A7X1ZGG5-F1
#
_entry.id   AF-A0A7X1ZGG5-F1
#
_cell.length_a   1.000
_cell.length_b   1.000
_cell.length_c   1.000
_cell.angle_alpha   90.00
_cell.angle_beta   90.00
_cell.angle_gamma   90.00
#
_symmetry.space_group_name_H-M   'P 1'
#
loop_
_entity.id
_entity.type
_entity.pdbx_description
1 polymer ?
#
loop_
_entity_poly.entity_id
_entity_poly.type
_entity_poly.pdbx_seq_one_letter_code
_entity_poly.pdbx_strand_id
1 'polypeptide(L)'
;MEREAPNRDLTDLERRVANVVRFGVISAADYGRARVRVTAGRITTGWLPFVTARAHDHVTWCPPEVGEQVVVVAPTGDLAQGVVIGAVYQAAHAAPEDRPTIDRTVFADGSTVAYDREVHAYTLEVVEAGRIRLQVGPSSLEIDAAGIRLRAPRIDLN
;
A
#
# COMPACT_ATOMS: atom_id res chain seq x y z
N MET A 1 8.35 -54.78 13.29
CA MET A 1 7.44 -53.64 13.06
C MET A 1 8.14 -52.40 13.57
N GLU A 2 9.19 -51.97 12.87
CA GLU A 2 9.90 -50.73 13.15
C GLU A 2 9.04 -49.58 12.64
N ARG A 3 8.62 -48.70 13.55
CA ARG A 3 8.03 -47.42 13.17
C ARG A 3 9.18 -46.52 12.76
N GLU A 4 9.36 -46.39 11.45
CA GLU A 4 10.26 -45.42 10.84
C GLU A 4 9.92 -44.04 11.40
N ALA A 5 10.82 -43.46 12.19
CA ALA A 5 10.63 -42.13 12.74
C ALA A 5 10.49 -41.15 11.56
N PRO A 6 9.47 -40.28 11.53
CA PRO A 6 9.32 -39.31 10.45
C PRO A 6 10.62 -38.52 10.32
N ASN A 7 11.16 -38.48 9.09
CA ASN A 7 12.44 -37.86 8.78
C ASN A 7 12.42 -36.38 9.17
N ARG A 8 13.03 -36.05 10.32
CA ARG A 8 12.95 -34.73 10.97
C ARG A 8 13.41 -33.60 10.06
N ASP A 9 14.35 -33.88 9.18
CA ASP A 9 14.88 -32.92 8.20
C ASP A 9 13.88 -32.61 7.09
N LEU A 10 13.10 -33.61 6.67
CA LEU A 10 12.02 -33.41 5.69
C LEU A 10 10.91 -32.55 6.29
N THR A 11 10.52 -32.81 7.53
CA THR A 11 9.49 -32.01 8.22
C THR A 11 9.93 -30.56 8.47
N ASP A 12 11.20 -30.31 8.82
CA ASP A 12 11.69 -28.93 8.96
C ASP A 12 11.77 -28.22 7.61
N LEU A 13 12.18 -28.92 6.54
CA LEU A 13 12.20 -28.39 5.19
C LEU A 13 10.79 -28.01 4.72
N GLU A 14 9.81 -28.90 4.87
CA GLU A 14 8.41 -28.64 4.54
C GLU A 14 7.87 -27.41 5.29
N ARG A 15 8.18 -27.29 6.59
CA ARG A 15 7.81 -26.13 7.39
C ARG A 15 8.45 -24.83 6.87
N ARG A 16 9.74 -24.86 6.53
CA ARG A 16 10.45 -23.69 5.98
C ARG A 16 9.89 -23.29 4.62
N VAL A 17 9.67 -24.25 3.73
CA VAL A 17 9.07 -24.01 2.41
C VAL A 17 7.67 -23.40 2.55
N ALA A 18 6.84 -23.94 3.45
CA ALA A 18 5.52 -23.41 3.74
C ALA A 18 5.53 -21.99 4.38
N ASN A 19 6.69 -21.54 4.87
CA ASN A 19 6.85 -20.20 5.44
C ASN A 19 7.40 -19.18 4.44
N VAL A 20 7.95 -19.60 3.29
CA VAL A 20 8.60 -18.68 2.35
C VAL A 20 7.64 -17.59 1.88
N VAL A 21 6.38 -17.94 1.61
CA VAL A 21 5.32 -17.01 1.23
C VAL A 21 4.07 -17.30 2.05
N ARG A 22 3.51 -16.29 2.71
CA ARG A 22 2.26 -16.40 3.47
C ARG A 22 1.35 -15.22 3.20
N PHE A 23 0.06 -15.48 3.00
CA PHE A 23 -0.97 -14.44 3.08
C PHE A 23 -1.31 -14.16 4.54
N GLY A 24 -1.59 -12.90 4.85
CA GLY A 24 -2.04 -12.50 6.18
C GLY A 24 -2.67 -11.12 6.18
N VAL A 25 -3.08 -10.68 7.36
CA VAL A 25 -3.70 -9.37 7.57
C VAL A 25 -2.85 -8.55 8.53
N ILE A 26 -2.65 -7.28 8.24
CA ILE A 26 -1.92 -6.36 9.12
C ILE A 26 -2.68 -6.25 10.45
N SER A 27 -2.02 -6.60 11.55
CA SER A 27 -2.61 -6.59 12.89
C SER A 27 -2.13 -5.42 13.75
N ALA A 28 -0.98 -4.83 13.42
CA ALA A 28 -0.46 -3.63 14.06
C ALA A 28 0.52 -2.90 13.14
N ALA A 29 0.63 -1.57 13.30
CA ALA A 29 1.56 -0.74 12.54
C ALA A 29 2.35 0.21 13.45
N ASP A 30 3.66 0.33 13.19
CA ASP A 30 4.58 1.34 13.72
C ASP A 30 5.09 2.15 12.52
N TYR A 31 4.31 3.16 12.13
CA TYR A 31 4.62 4.03 10.99
C TYR A 31 5.89 4.84 11.20
N GLY A 32 6.23 5.19 12.45
CA GLY A 32 7.46 5.92 12.78
C GLY A 32 8.73 5.12 12.46
N ARG A 33 8.64 3.77 12.44
CA ARG A 33 9.73 2.87 12.05
C ARG A 33 9.51 2.19 10.70
N ALA A 34 8.45 2.53 9.97
CA ALA A 34 8.03 1.86 8.74
C ALA A 34 7.94 0.33 8.90
N ARG A 35 7.30 -0.14 9.98
CA ARG A 35 7.14 -1.56 10.30
C ARG A 35 5.71 -1.92 10.63
N VAL A 36 5.36 -3.18 10.37
CA VAL A 36 4.04 -3.76 10.65
C VAL A 36 4.16 -5.15 11.24
N ARG A 37 3.09 -5.62 11.89
CA ARG A 37 2.90 -7.02 12.27
C ARG A 37 1.77 -7.60 11.44
N VAL A 38 1.92 -8.86 11.03
CA VAL A 38 0.96 -9.57 10.20
C VAL A 38 0.47 -10.80 10.94
N THR A 39 -0.84 -11.02 10.94
CA THR A 39 -1.45 -12.28 11.38
C THR A 39 -1.74 -13.15 10.16
N ALA A 40 -1.07 -14.30 10.09
CA ALA A 40 -1.19 -15.30 9.03
C ALA A 40 -1.65 -16.64 9.62
N GLY A 41 -2.95 -16.89 9.61
CA GLY A 41 -3.56 -18.03 10.29
C GLY A 41 -3.39 -17.93 11.81
N ARG A 42 -2.68 -18.90 12.41
CA ARG A 42 -2.42 -18.94 13.86
C ARG A 42 -1.13 -18.23 14.29
N ILE A 43 -0.40 -17.63 13.35
CA ILE A 43 0.91 -17.01 13.59
C ILE A 43 0.75 -15.49 13.46
N THR A 44 1.27 -14.76 14.45
CA THR A 44 1.49 -13.31 14.34
C THR A 44 3.00 -13.06 14.27
N THR A 45 3.43 -12.28 13.27
CA THR A 45 4.86 -12.00 13.08
C THR A 45 5.43 -11.06 14.15
N GLY A 46 6.76 -10.94 14.16
CA GLY A 46 7.42 -9.77 14.74
C GLY A 46 7.16 -8.50 13.92
N TRP A 47 7.91 -7.45 14.22
CA TRP A 47 7.88 -6.19 13.46
C TRP A 47 8.69 -6.29 12.17
N LEU A 48 7.99 -6.43 11.06
CA LEU A 48 8.59 -6.59 9.73
C LEU A 48 8.54 -5.26 8.97
N PRO A 49 9.57 -4.93 8.16
CA PRO A 49 9.48 -3.84 7.21
C PRO A 49 8.46 -4.16 6.12
N PHE A 50 7.87 -3.14 5.52
CA PHE A 50 7.03 -3.26 4.32
C PHE A 50 7.71 -2.59 3.12
N VAL A 51 7.42 -3.10 1.92
CA VAL A 51 7.93 -2.53 0.67
C VAL A 51 7.19 -1.25 0.28
N THR A 52 7.84 -0.43 -0.54
CA THR A 52 7.26 0.74 -1.20
C THR A 52 7.71 0.73 -2.66
N ALA A 53 7.11 1.56 -3.52
CA ALA A 53 7.48 1.59 -4.93
C ALA A 53 8.94 2.02 -5.16
N ARG A 54 9.46 2.98 -4.36
CA ARG A 54 10.84 3.49 -4.45
C ARG A 54 11.38 3.85 -3.05
N ALA A 55 12.64 3.52 -2.77
CA ALA A 55 13.27 3.69 -1.45
C ALA A 55 14.75 4.14 -1.50
N HIS A 56 15.07 5.11 -2.36
CA HIS A 56 16.40 5.77 -2.43
C HIS A 56 16.19 7.29 -2.57
N ASP A 57 17.03 8.00 -3.33
CA ASP A 57 16.86 9.42 -3.69
C ASP A 57 15.45 9.75 -4.21
N HIS A 58 14.79 8.78 -4.86
CA HIS A 58 13.35 8.78 -5.05
C HIS A 58 12.74 7.85 -4.01
N VAL A 59 11.94 8.40 -3.11
CA VAL A 59 11.26 7.68 -2.03
C VAL A 59 9.76 7.91 -2.09
N THR A 60 8.97 6.84 -1.94
CA THR A 60 7.50 6.88 -1.92
C THR A 60 6.95 6.45 -0.57
N TRP A 61 5.84 7.04 -0.14
CA TRP A 61 5.15 6.71 1.11
C TRP A 61 3.66 6.43 0.84
N CYS A 62 3.27 5.17 0.98
CA CYS A 62 1.90 4.68 0.96
C CYS A 62 1.91 3.44 1.87
N PRO A 63 1.81 3.61 3.19
CA PRO A 63 1.98 2.52 4.14
C PRO A 63 0.73 1.64 4.15
N PRO A 64 0.87 0.33 4.39
CA PRO A 64 -0.29 -0.53 4.58
C PRO A 64 -1.02 -0.20 5.88
N GLU A 65 -2.32 -0.43 5.92
CA GLU A 65 -3.19 -0.13 7.05
C GLU A 65 -3.56 -1.38 7.86
N VAL A 66 -3.89 -1.19 9.13
CA VAL A 66 -4.38 -2.29 9.98
C VAL A 66 -5.69 -2.83 9.40
N GLY A 67 -5.79 -4.14 9.21
CA GLY A 67 -6.92 -4.79 8.52
C GLY A 67 -6.69 -5.05 7.03
N GLU A 68 -5.60 -4.53 6.46
CA GLU A 68 -5.27 -4.77 5.06
C GLU A 68 -4.66 -6.17 4.84
N GLN A 69 -5.10 -6.86 3.79
CA GLN A 69 -4.57 -8.16 3.41
C GLN A 69 -3.29 -8.00 2.59
N VAL A 70 -2.24 -8.70 3.01
CA VAL A 70 -0.88 -8.57 2.49
C VAL A 70 -0.20 -9.94 2.32
N VAL A 71 0.95 -9.94 1.66
CA VAL A 71 1.83 -11.11 1.55
C VAL A 71 3.08 -10.89 2.41
N VAL A 72 3.45 -11.87 3.21
CA VAL A 72 4.74 -11.94 3.90
C VAL A 72 5.65 -12.85 3.09
N VAL A 73 6.81 -12.32 2.68
CA VAL A 73 7.89 -13.11 2.08
C VAL A 73 9.00 -13.25 3.10
N ALA A 74 9.30 -14.49 3.49
CA ALA A 74 10.31 -14.81 4.47
C ALA A 74 11.47 -15.57 3.82
N PRO A 75 12.61 -14.91 3.56
CA PRO A 75 13.80 -15.57 3.06
C PRO A 75 14.14 -16.78 3.93
N THR A 76 14.43 -17.92 3.31
CA THR A 76 14.75 -19.20 4.00
C THR A 76 13.62 -19.79 4.88
N GLY A 77 12.41 -19.22 4.84
CA GLY A 77 11.29 -19.63 5.68
C GLY A 77 11.34 -19.13 7.12
N ASP A 78 12.25 -18.19 7.42
CA ASP A 78 12.32 -17.51 8.72
C ASP A 78 11.46 -16.24 8.73
N LEU A 79 10.30 -16.33 9.38
CA LEU A 79 9.35 -15.22 9.49
C LEU A 79 9.92 -14.01 10.25
N ALA A 80 10.98 -14.17 11.06
CA ALA A 80 11.62 -13.04 11.74
C ALA A 80 12.42 -12.16 10.77
N GLN A 81 12.85 -12.70 9.63
CA GLN A 81 13.53 -11.99 8.55
C GLN A 81 12.58 -11.58 7.42
N GLY A 82 11.27 -11.72 7.65
CA GLY A 82 10.26 -11.46 6.63
C GLY A 82 10.17 -9.99 6.19
N VAL A 83 9.65 -9.80 5.00
CA VAL A 83 9.27 -8.49 4.44
C VAL A 83 7.80 -8.57 4.00
N VAL A 84 7.05 -7.52 4.27
CA VAL A 84 5.64 -7.40 3.86
C VAL A 84 5.57 -6.77 2.48
N ILE A 85 4.83 -7.42 1.58
CA ILE A 85 4.70 -7.04 0.18
C ILE A 85 3.23 -6.86 -0.19
N GLY A 86 2.97 -5.73 -0.85
CA GLY A 86 1.75 -5.47 -1.62
C GLY A 86 0.50 -5.26 -0.77
N ALA A 87 -0.60 -5.17 -1.51
CA ALA A 87 -1.97 -5.11 -1.04
C ALA A 87 -2.77 -6.10 -1.89
N VAL A 88 -3.50 -7.00 -1.25
CA VAL A 88 -4.31 -8.01 -1.96
C VAL A 88 -5.76 -7.64 -1.79
N TYR A 89 -6.48 -7.46 -2.90
CA TYR A 89 -7.92 -7.21 -2.85
C TYR A 89 -8.64 -8.29 -2.04
N GLN A 90 -9.60 -7.85 -1.23
CA GLN A 90 -10.40 -8.70 -0.35
C GLN A 90 -11.87 -8.35 -0.50
N ALA A 91 -12.77 -9.24 -0.10
CA ALA A 91 -14.21 -8.98 -0.22
C ALA A 91 -14.66 -7.68 0.50
N ALA A 92 -14.01 -7.34 1.63
CA ALA A 92 -14.26 -6.10 2.35
C ALA A 92 -13.68 -4.84 1.66
N HIS A 93 -12.69 -5.02 0.79
CA HIS A 93 -11.99 -3.95 0.05
C HIS A 93 -11.73 -4.43 -1.39
N ALA A 94 -12.80 -4.41 -2.18
CA ALA A 94 -12.78 -4.87 -3.57
C ALA A 94 -12.03 -3.89 -4.48
N ALA A 95 -11.67 -4.36 -5.68
CA ALA A 95 -11.09 -3.50 -6.71
C ALA A 95 -12.06 -2.35 -7.05
N PRO A 96 -11.59 -1.09 -7.13
CA PRO A 96 -12.45 0.08 -7.35
C PRO A 96 -12.85 0.29 -8.82
N GLU A 97 -12.36 -0.55 -9.73
CA GLU A 97 -12.48 -0.41 -11.18
C GLU A 97 -12.30 -1.77 -11.86
N ASP A 98 -12.93 -1.98 -13.02
CA ASP A 98 -12.82 -3.19 -13.84
C ASP A 98 -12.34 -2.92 -15.27
N ARG A 99 -12.28 -1.64 -15.69
CA ARG A 99 -11.79 -1.23 -17.01
C ARG A 99 -10.26 -1.19 -17.05
N PRO A 100 -9.61 -1.87 -18.01
CA PRO A 100 -8.15 -1.87 -18.14
C PRO A 100 -7.58 -0.57 -18.75
N THR A 101 -8.41 0.43 -18.99
CA THR A 101 -8.03 1.75 -19.51
C THR A 101 -7.88 2.79 -18.42
N ILE A 102 -8.31 2.48 -17.19
CA ILE A 102 -8.31 3.40 -16.07
C ILE A 102 -7.21 3.02 -15.07
N ASP A 103 -6.38 3.99 -14.75
CA ASP A 103 -5.59 4.01 -13.51
C ASP A 103 -6.35 4.85 -12.49
N ARG A 104 -6.64 4.31 -11.30
CA ARG A 104 -7.48 4.96 -10.29
C ARG A 104 -6.99 4.69 -8.88
N THR A 105 -6.89 5.75 -8.09
CA THR A 105 -6.74 5.71 -6.64
C THR A 105 -8.00 6.27 -5.99
N VAL A 106 -8.53 5.55 -5.00
CA VAL A 106 -9.66 5.98 -4.16
C VAL A 106 -9.16 6.13 -2.73
N PHE A 107 -9.36 7.32 -2.15
CA PHE A 107 -8.98 7.62 -0.77
C PHE A 107 -10.10 7.24 0.19
N ALA A 108 -9.77 7.06 1.48
CA ALA A 108 -10.72 6.62 2.50
C ALA A 108 -11.91 7.60 2.71
N ASP A 109 -11.72 8.88 2.35
CA ASP A 109 -12.77 9.91 2.38
C ASP A 109 -13.66 9.92 1.13
N GLY A 110 -13.35 9.09 0.13
CA GLY A 110 -14.04 9.05 -1.16
C GLY A 110 -13.45 9.96 -2.24
N SER A 111 -12.41 10.75 -1.93
CA SER A 111 -11.66 11.50 -2.95
C SER A 111 -11.02 10.53 -3.96
N THR A 112 -10.77 10.99 -5.19
CA THR A 112 -10.19 10.14 -6.24
C THR A 112 -9.14 10.87 -7.10
N VAL A 113 -8.19 10.09 -7.60
CA VAL A 113 -7.25 10.48 -8.66
C VAL A 113 -7.32 9.41 -9.73
N ALA A 114 -7.62 9.79 -10.96
CA ALA A 114 -7.79 8.84 -12.04
C ALA A 114 -7.27 9.36 -13.39
N TYR A 115 -6.79 8.44 -14.22
CA TYR A 115 -6.51 8.68 -15.63
C TYR A 115 -7.17 7.60 -16.49
N ASP A 116 -8.05 8.00 -17.40
CA ASP A 116 -8.66 7.12 -18.40
C ASP A 116 -8.02 7.37 -19.78
N ARG A 117 -7.26 6.38 -20.27
CA ARG A 117 -6.57 6.46 -21.56
C ARG A 117 -7.49 6.31 -22.77
N GLU A 118 -8.72 5.86 -22.58
CA GLU A 118 -9.70 5.71 -23.67
C GLU A 118 -10.32 7.06 -24.05
N VAL A 119 -10.65 7.89 -23.05
CA VAL A 119 -11.22 9.23 -23.25
C VAL A 119 -10.19 10.35 -23.10
N HIS A 120 -8.94 10.01 -22.80
CA HIS A 120 -7.82 10.94 -22.58
C HIS A 120 -8.09 11.97 -21.48
N ALA A 121 -8.66 11.54 -20.35
CA ALA A 121 -9.04 12.42 -19.24
C ALA A 121 -8.25 12.09 -17.97
N TYR A 122 -7.68 13.13 -17.33
CA TYR A 122 -7.12 13.06 -15.99
C TYR A 122 -8.05 13.80 -15.02
N THR A 123 -8.54 13.10 -14.01
CA THR A 123 -9.52 13.62 -13.05
C THR A 123 -8.95 13.56 -11.64
N LEU A 124 -9.05 14.68 -10.93
CA LEU A 124 -8.74 14.77 -9.52
C LEU A 124 -9.96 15.34 -8.80
N GLU A 125 -10.63 14.50 -8.02
CA GLU A 125 -11.84 14.83 -7.28
C GLU A 125 -11.54 14.80 -5.79
N VAL A 126 -11.84 15.89 -5.11
CA VAL A 126 -11.69 16.00 -3.66
C VAL A 126 -13.08 16.30 -3.09
N VAL A 127 -13.43 15.62 -2.00
CA VAL A 127 -14.70 15.85 -1.30
C VAL A 127 -14.83 17.31 -0.82
N GLU A 128 -16.07 17.76 -0.60
CA GLU A 128 -16.43 19.19 -0.42
C GLU A 128 -15.60 19.96 0.63
N ALA A 129 -15.12 19.29 1.67
CA ALA A 129 -14.30 19.91 2.72
C ALA A 129 -12.79 19.97 2.42
N GLY A 130 -12.35 19.49 1.25
CA GLY A 130 -10.93 19.39 0.92
C GLY A 130 -10.36 20.57 0.12
N ARG A 131 -9.09 20.44 -0.26
CA ARG A 131 -8.33 21.46 -0.99
C ARG A 131 -7.37 20.82 -1.98
N ILE A 132 -7.29 21.37 -3.18
CA ILE A 132 -6.24 21.10 -4.15
C ILE A 132 -5.24 22.27 -4.12
N ARG A 133 -3.94 21.98 -3.97
CA ARG A 133 -2.89 23.01 -3.95
C ARG A 133 -1.75 22.64 -4.89
N LEU A 134 -1.47 23.53 -5.83
CA LEU A 134 -0.28 23.50 -6.68
C LEU A 134 0.66 24.60 -6.22
N GLN A 135 1.95 24.30 -6.02
CA GLN A 135 2.90 25.25 -5.45
C GLN A 135 4.27 25.16 -6.13
N VAL A 136 4.85 26.33 -6.42
CA VAL A 136 6.24 26.49 -6.89
C VAL A 136 6.86 27.65 -6.11
N GLY A 137 7.77 27.34 -5.18
CA GLY A 137 8.33 28.35 -4.29
C GLY A 137 7.23 29.13 -3.56
N PRO A 138 7.19 30.48 -3.66
CA PRO A 138 6.15 31.31 -3.05
C PRO A 138 4.84 31.39 -3.86
N SER A 139 4.83 30.91 -5.12
CA SER A 139 3.66 30.96 -5.98
C SER A 139 2.76 29.74 -5.76
N SER A 140 1.44 29.94 -5.74
CA SER A 140 0.47 28.87 -5.52
C SER A 140 -0.85 29.07 -6.26
N LEU A 141 -1.46 27.96 -6.66
CA LEU A 141 -2.86 27.85 -7.06
C LEU A 141 -3.58 26.96 -6.04
N GLU A 142 -4.65 27.45 -5.43
CA GLU A 142 -5.49 26.69 -4.51
C GLU A 142 -6.93 26.63 -5.01
N ILE A 143 -7.55 25.46 -4.91
CA ILE A 143 -8.97 25.22 -5.18
C ILE A 143 -9.59 24.60 -3.92
N ASP A 144 -10.68 25.17 -3.43
CA ASP A 144 -11.53 24.62 -2.37
C ASP A 144 -13.00 24.98 -2.62
N ALA A 145 -13.91 24.59 -1.71
CA ALA A 145 -15.33 24.87 -1.84
C ALA A 145 -15.68 26.38 -1.91
N ALA A 146 -14.80 27.27 -1.42
CA ALA A 146 -15.01 28.70 -1.49
C ALA A 146 -14.51 29.33 -2.80
N GLY A 147 -13.81 28.57 -3.65
CA GLY A 147 -13.38 28.98 -4.99
C GLY A 147 -11.90 28.76 -5.26
N ILE A 148 -11.38 29.54 -6.22
CA ILE A 148 -10.00 29.42 -6.73
C ILE A 148 -9.18 30.64 -6.31
N ARG A 149 -7.98 30.42 -5.76
CA ARG A 149 -7.05 31.48 -5.35
C ARG A 149 -5.71 31.32 -6.04
N LEU A 150 -5.24 32.37 -6.68
CA LEU A 150 -3.90 32.47 -7.28
C LEU A 150 -3.05 33.44 -6.45
N ARG A 151 -1.85 33.00 -6.07
CA ARG A 151 -0.86 33.86 -5.40
C ARG A 151 0.46 33.75 -6.13
N ALA A 152 0.99 34.88 -6.59
CA ALA A 152 2.30 34.97 -7.22
C ALA A 152 2.73 36.46 -7.28
N PRO A 153 4.04 36.76 -7.41
CA PRO A 153 4.51 38.12 -7.68
C PRO A 153 3.97 38.71 -8.99
N ARG A 154 3.64 37.85 -9.97
CA ARG A 154 3.05 38.21 -11.26
C ARG A 154 2.11 37.08 -11.70
N ILE A 155 0.95 37.44 -12.23
CA ILE A 155 -0.03 36.51 -12.84
C ILE A 155 -0.31 37.03 -14.24
N ASP A 156 0.04 36.24 -15.25
CA ASP A 156 -0.28 36.54 -16.65
C ASP A 156 -1.53 35.73 -17.06
N LEU A 157 -2.55 36.42 -17.57
CA LEU A 157 -3.75 35.81 -18.15
C LEU A 157 -3.73 36.12 -19.64
N ASN A 158 -3.48 35.11 -20.47
CA ASN A 158 -3.40 35.23 -21.93
C ASN A 158 -4.69 34.74 -22.60
#